data_AF-A0A971LDX7-F1
#
_entry.id   AF-A0A971LDX7-F1
#
_cell.length_a   1.000
_cell.length_b   1.000
_cell.length_c   1.000
_cell.angle_alpha   90.00
_cell.angle_beta   90.00
_cell.angle_gamma   90.00
#
_symmetry.space_group_name_H-M   'P 1'
#
loop_
_entity.id
_entity.type
_entity.pdbx_description
1 polymer ?
#
loop_
_entity_poly.entity_id
_entity_poly.type
_entity_poly.pdbx_seq_one_letter_code
_entity_poly.pdbx_strand_id
1 'polypeptide(L)'
;MGILHAGRHKIEYAKRTLLMGILNVTPDSFSDGGKSFSFDQARKHVEELIVAGADIIDIGGESSRPGSQPVNVSEEIARIVPVIEAISRDYPDMPISVDTWKHEVAEAALSAGASIINDIYGLHADDKLASVISRHDAAVILMHNAVMYRNNHPSSQIFMSAWRMQAKQAEKYQKLDLMPAVIKQLQDSVNLALAAGISRDQIVLDPGIGFGLEANESWELIRNVSKLKVMGLPILIAHSRKRFIGNMLDLPPDETDQATAIVTAASIAGAADIVRVHDIRSSRQAAIIADKLWRENKSTGEFGLANLALASDGTHTTRDRIMMRGMTFHGYTGCLPEEKRLGQRFVIDVTMELMNNQASYSDRLEDSVSYADVFELIRGIMSDRHFNLIEKLAGYIADAIIQSYPLISAVEVCVSKPQAPIDGAFDTMQVCVRRDALR
;
A
#
# COMPACT_ATOMS: atom_id res chain seq x y z
N MET A 1 10.33 4.03 10.73
CA MET A 1 11.07 4.96 9.85
C MET A 1 11.94 4.11 8.95
N GLY A 2 11.92 4.33 7.64
CA GLY A 2 12.78 3.60 6.69
C GLY A 2 13.80 4.54 6.06
N ILE A 3 14.92 3.97 5.57
CA ILE A 3 15.97 4.70 4.86
C ILE A 3 16.14 4.03 3.51
N LEU A 4 16.05 4.82 2.43
CA LEU A 4 16.42 4.41 1.08
C LEU A 4 17.88 4.85 0.83
N HIS A 5 18.75 3.89 0.57
CA HIS A 5 20.14 4.13 0.17
C HIS A 5 20.19 4.34 -1.34
N ALA A 6 20.77 5.46 -1.78
CA ALA A 6 20.85 5.85 -3.18
C ALA A 6 22.24 6.46 -3.42
N GLY A 7 23.24 5.62 -3.63
CA GLY A 7 24.65 6.01 -3.71
C GLY A 7 25.07 6.83 -2.49
N ARG A 8 25.44 8.09 -2.71
CA ARG A 8 25.84 9.01 -1.62
C ARG A 8 24.67 9.50 -0.74
N HIS A 9 23.43 9.34 -1.20
CA HIS A 9 22.24 9.87 -0.52
C HIS A 9 21.60 8.81 0.40
N LYS A 10 21.13 9.27 1.56
CA LYS A 10 20.30 8.49 2.49
C LYS A 10 18.97 9.22 2.64
N ILE A 11 17.92 8.65 2.10
CA ILE A 11 16.62 9.30 1.98
C ILE A 11 15.66 8.69 3.00
N GLU A 12 15.31 9.46 4.03
CA GLU A 12 14.33 9.02 5.04
C GLU A 12 12.92 9.01 4.45
N TYR A 13 12.22 7.88 4.56
CA TYR A 13 10.82 7.75 4.13
C TYR A 13 9.93 7.26 5.27
N ALA A 14 8.63 7.22 4.98
CA ALA A 14 7.53 6.84 5.87
C ALA A 14 7.21 7.81 7.02
N LYS A 15 8.16 8.66 7.46
CA LYS A 15 7.92 9.74 8.43
C LYS A 15 7.02 10.84 7.85
N ARG A 16 7.29 11.20 6.60
CA ARG A 16 6.46 12.03 5.74
C ARG A 16 6.51 11.45 4.33
N THR A 17 5.55 11.82 3.51
CA THR A 17 5.57 11.51 2.09
C THR A 17 6.63 12.35 1.38
N LEU A 18 7.39 11.73 0.47
CA LEU A 18 8.38 12.39 -0.35
C LEU A 18 7.79 12.85 -1.69
N LEU A 19 8.18 14.03 -2.15
CA LEU A 19 7.74 14.61 -3.42
C LEU A 19 8.84 14.46 -4.47
N MET A 20 8.57 13.67 -5.50
CA MET A 20 9.45 13.52 -6.66
C MET A 20 8.95 14.44 -7.80
N GLY A 21 9.74 15.47 -8.13
CA GLY A 21 9.44 16.45 -9.18
C GLY A 21 9.87 15.97 -10.56
N ILE A 22 8.93 16.01 -11.50
CA ILE A 22 9.17 15.56 -12.89
C ILE A 22 9.84 16.66 -13.70
N LEU A 23 11.01 16.36 -14.28
CA LEU A 23 11.70 17.19 -15.26
C LEU A 23 11.83 16.41 -16.59
N ASN A 24 10.95 16.70 -17.54
CA ASN A 24 11.07 16.13 -18.88
C ASN A 24 12.06 16.95 -19.71
N VAL A 25 13.11 16.32 -20.23
CA VAL A 25 14.14 16.91 -21.09
C VAL A 25 13.92 16.46 -22.54
N THR A 26 12.80 16.85 -23.13
CA THR A 26 12.44 16.51 -24.52
C THR A 26 12.30 17.76 -25.40
N PRO A 27 12.57 17.70 -26.72
CA PRO A 27 12.43 18.84 -27.62
C PRO A 27 11.03 19.48 -27.57
N ASP A 28 9.99 18.66 -27.45
CA ASP A 28 8.59 19.11 -27.39
C ASP A 28 8.25 19.85 -26.08
N SER A 29 9.07 19.71 -25.04
CA SER A 29 8.86 20.43 -23.77
C SER A 29 9.45 21.85 -23.79
N PHE A 30 10.23 22.21 -24.84
CA PHE A 30 11.03 23.44 -24.90
C PHE A 30 11.10 24.04 -26.32
N SER A 31 9.98 24.04 -27.04
CA SER A 31 9.90 24.22 -28.51
C SER A 31 10.45 25.52 -29.12
N ASP A 32 10.95 26.50 -28.35
CA ASP A 32 11.10 27.88 -28.84
C ASP A 32 12.55 28.42 -28.87
N GLY A 33 13.58 27.62 -28.59
CA GLY A 33 14.97 28.08 -28.75
C GLY A 33 15.99 26.93 -28.68
N GLY A 34 17.10 27.04 -29.41
CA GLY A 34 18.08 25.95 -29.61
C GLY A 34 18.70 25.32 -28.35
N LYS A 35 19.66 24.39 -28.52
CA LYS A 35 20.22 23.55 -27.43
C LYS A 35 20.68 24.27 -26.14
N SER A 36 21.17 25.51 -26.24
CA SER A 36 21.56 26.31 -25.07
C SER A 36 20.34 26.82 -24.29
N PHE A 37 19.27 27.16 -25.00
CA PHE A 37 18.02 27.68 -24.43
C PHE A 37 17.24 26.60 -23.69
N SER A 38 17.22 25.36 -24.23
CA SER A 38 16.61 24.22 -23.54
C SER A 38 17.33 23.85 -22.23
N PHE A 39 18.65 24.08 -22.15
CA PHE A 39 19.43 23.82 -20.94
C PHE A 39 19.18 24.87 -19.84
N ASP A 40 19.16 26.16 -20.19
CA ASP A 40 18.84 27.23 -19.22
C ASP A 40 17.40 27.09 -18.68
N GLN A 41 16.47 26.67 -19.54
CA GLN A 41 15.10 26.35 -19.13
C GLN A 41 15.03 25.15 -18.19
N ALA A 42 15.75 24.06 -18.49
CA ALA A 42 15.85 22.91 -17.59
C ALA A 42 16.40 23.32 -16.22
N ARG A 43 17.45 24.15 -16.17
CA ARG A 43 18.00 24.68 -14.89
C ARG A 43 16.98 25.52 -14.14
N LYS A 44 16.27 26.42 -14.82
CA LYS A 44 15.23 27.23 -14.19
C LYS A 44 14.11 26.37 -13.62
N HIS A 45 13.67 25.35 -14.35
CA HIS A 45 12.62 24.44 -13.90
C HIS A 45 13.09 23.62 -12.68
N VAL A 46 14.35 23.16 -12.65
CA VAL A 46 14.91 22.53 -11.45
C VAL A 46 14.82 23.46 -10.25
N GLU A 47 15.24 24.71 -10.40
CA GLU A 47 15.17 25.69 -9.31
C GLU A 47 13.72 25.88 -8.83
N GLU A 48 12.76 25.97 -9.76
CA GLU A 48 11.33 26.05 -9.44
C GLU A 48 10.82 24.82 -8.67
N LEU A 49 11.24 23.60 -9.04
CA LEU A 49 10.90 22.36 -8.33
C LEU A 49 11.51 22.32 -6.92
N ILE A 50 12.78 22.70 -6.78
CA ILE A 50 13.48 22.76 -5.48
C ILE A 50 12.80 23.79 -4.57
N VAL A 51 12.54 25.00 -5.07
CA VAL A 51 11.86 26.07 -4.31
C VAL A 51 10.43 25.66 -3.93
N ALA A 52 9.74 24.92 -4.80
CA ALA A 52 8.42 24.36 -4.48
C ALA A 52 8.48 23.26 -3.40
N GLY A 53 9.67 22.72 -3.14
CA GLY A 53 9.93 21.75 -2.07
C GLY A 53 9.93 20.30 -2.53
N ALA A 54 10.44 20.03 -3.74
CA ALA A 54 10.75 18.68 -4.20
C ALA A 54 11.84 18.05 -3.34
N ASP A 55 11.68 16.77 -3.03
CA ASP A 55 12.65 15.96 -2.27
C ASP A 55 13.56 15.14 -3.19
N ILE A 56 13.11 14.87 -4.42
CA ILE A 56 13.83 14.14 -5.46
C ILE A 56 13.50 14.81 -6.80
N ILE A 57 14.47 14.97 -7.69
CA ILE A 57 14.23 15.40 -9.08
C ILE A 57 14.34 14.17 -9.99
N ASP A 58 13.32 13.93 -10.79
CA ASP A 58 13.27 12.81 -11.75
C ASP A 58 13.36 13.33 -13.18
N ILE A 59 14.41 12.90 -13.89
CA ILE A 59 14.79 13.43 -15.20
C ILE A 59 14.51 12.40 -16.27
N GLY A 60 13.67 12.75 -17.25
CA GLY A 60 13.36 11.88 -18.40
C GLY A 60 13.83 12.47 -19.72
N GLY A 61 14.71 11.77 -20.44
CA GLY A 61 15.17 12.17 -21.78
C GLY A 61 14.33 11.60 -22.93
N GLU A 62 13.53 10.57 -22.63
CA GLU A 62 12.61 9.89 -23.53
C GLU A 62 11.16 10.01 -23.03
N SER A 63 10.22 10.28 -23.93
CA SER A 63 8.80 10.29 -23.58
C SER A 63 8.26 8.87 -23.55
N SER A 64 7.67 8.46 -22.43
CA SER A 64 6.95 7.18 -22.28
C SER A 64 5.43 7.30 -22.54
N ARG A 65 4.98 8.42 -23.09
CA ARG A 65 3.56 8.68 -23.38
C ARG A 65 3.08 7.85 -24.59
N PRO A 66 1.80 7.43 -24.64
CA PRO A 66 1.25 6.76 -25.81
C PRO A 66 1.52 7.53 -27.12
N GLY A 67 2.07 6.84 -28.12
CA GLY A 67 2.40 7.41 -29.43
C GLY A 67 3.78 8.07 -29.58
N SER A 68 4.61 8.11 -28.53
CA SER A 68 6.00 8.59 -28.64
C SER A 68 6.87 7.63 -29.45
N GLN A 69 7.95 8.15 -30.03
CA GLN A 69 9.00 7.35 -30.68
C GLN A 69 10.19 7.18 -29.73
N PRO A 70 10.87 6.02 -29.73
CA PRO A 70 12.04 5.80 -28.89
C PRO A 70 13.17 6.71 -29.32
N VAL A 71 13.92 7.21 -28.35
CA VAL A 71 15.08 8.05 -28.58
C VAL A 71 16.32 7.13 -28.61
N ASN A 72 17.25 7.40 -29.52
CA ASN A 72 18.50 6.64 -29.53
C ASN A 72 19.32 6.94 -28.26
N VAL A 73 20.12 5.97 -27.81
CA VAL A 73 20.91 6.06 -26.56
C VAL A 73 21.75 7.34 -26.50
N SER A 74 22.52 7.63 -27.56
CA SER A 74 23.43 8.78 -27.59
C SER A 74 22.70 10.12 -27.48
N GLU A 75 21.51 10.22 -28.06
CA GLU A 75 20.66 11.40 -28.02
C GLU A 75 20.02 11.58 -26.65
N GLU A 76 19.54 10.51 -26.02
CA GLU A 76 19.01 10.55 -24.66
C GLU A 76 20.08 10.99 -23.66
N ILE A 77 21.30 10.41 -23.75
CA ILE A 77 22.47 10.82 -22.96
C ILE A 77 22.78 12.31 -23.15
N ALA A 78 22.83 12.78 -24.41
CA ALA A 78 23.14 14.16 -24.73
C ALA A 78 22.08 15.16 -24.20
N ARG A 79 20.84 14.70 -23.96
CA ARG A 79 19.76 15.50 -23.35
C ARG A 79 19.94 15.59 -21.84
N ILE A 80 20.15 14.46 -21.16
CA ILE A 80 20.05 14.40 -19.70
C ILE A 80 21.37 14.66 -18.97
N VAL A 81 22.52 14.22 -19.50
CA VAL A 81 23.80 14.27 -18.77
C VAL A 81 24.21 15.69 -18.38
N PRO A 82 24.18 16.70 -19.27
CA PRO A 82 24.55 18.05 -18.88
C PRO A 82 23.66 18.60 -17.75
N VAL A 83 22.37 18.24 -17.76
CA VAL A 83 21.41 18.65 -16.73
C VAL A 83 21.74 17.98 -15.40
N ILE A 84 22.01 16.67 -15.40
CA ILE A 84 22.41 15.93 -14.19
C ILE A 84 23.69 16.51 -13.59
N GLU A 85 24.72 16.75 -14.40
CA GLU A 85 26.00 17.33 -13.93
C GLU A 85 25.79 18.71 -13.29
N ALA A 86 24.95 19.54 -13.90
CA ALA A 86 24.64 20.86 -13.36
C ALA A 86 23.92 20.78 -12.02
N ILE A 87 22.90 19.92 -11.90
CA ILE A 87 22.16 19.74 -10.64
C ILE A 87 23.06 19.15 -9.56
N SER A 88 23.84 18.11 -9.88
CA SER A 88 24.70 17.43 -8.90
C SER A 88 25.80 18.34 -8.36
N ARG A 89 26.27 19.30 -9.17
CA ARG A 89 27.23 20.34 -8.77
C ARG A 89 26.57 21.44 -7.94
N ASP A 90 25.45 21.99 -8.42
CA ASP A 90 24.83 23.18 -7.83
C ASP A 90 23.99 22.83 -6.58
N TYR A 91 23.48 21.60 -6.48
CA TYR A 91 22.63 21.07 -5.40
C TYR A 91 23.08 19.67 -4.96
N PRO A 92 24.25 19.52 -4.32
CA PRO A 92 24.85 18.21 -4.05
C PRO A 92 23.97 17.27 -3.19
N ASP A 93 23.16 17.84 -2.31
CA ASP A 93 22.27 17.09 -1.42
C ASP A 93 20.96 16.65 -2.08
N MET A 94 20.64 17.15 -3.29
CA MET A 94 19.42 16.80 -4.02
C MET A 94 19.59 15.42 -4.70
N PRO A 95 18.81 14.39 -4.33
CA PRO A 95 18.81 13.13 -5.05
C PRO A 95 18.26 13.31 -6.46
N ILE A 96 18.93 12.70 -7.42
CA ILE A 96 18.54 12.74 -8.83
C ILE A 96 18.17 11.33 -9.27
N SER A 97 16.93 11.20 -9.71
CA SER A 97 16.39 10.03 -10.39
C SER A 97 16.43 10.22 -11.89
N VAL A 98 16.66 9.15 -12.64
CA VAL A 98 16.60 9.15 -14.11
C VAL A 98 15.60 8.11 -14.58
N ASP A 99 14.58 8.57 -15.31
CA ASP A 99 13.54 7.76 -15.95
C ASP A 99 14.11 7.14 -17.23
N THR A 100 14.71 5.96 -17.08
CA THR A 100 15.30 5.21 -18.20
C THR A 100 15.32 3.71 -17.92
N TRP A 101 15.26 2.94 -19.00
CA TRP A 101 15.29 1.47 -18.99
C TRP A 101 16.51 0.90 -19.73
N LYS A 102 17.40 1.78 -20.24
CA LYS A 102 18.56 1.42 -21.05
C LYS A 102 19.82 1.48 -20.18
N HIS A 103 20.56 0.38 -20.08
CA HIS A 103 21.74 0.31 -19.22
C HIS A 103 22.81 1.34 -19.59
N GLU A 104 23.02 1.67 -20.88
CA GLU A 104 24.00 2.67 -21.30
C GLU A 104 23.63 4.08 -20.85
N VAL A 105 22.33 4.41 -20.87
CA VAL A 105 21.82 5.71 -20.39
C VAL A 105 21.94 5.77 -18.87
N ALA A 106 21.58 4.70 -18.16
CA ALA A 106 21.73 4.61 -16.71
C ALA A 106 23.20 4.73 -16.28
N GLU A 107 24.13 4.05 -16.96
CA GLU A 107 25.57 4.12 -16.66
C GLU A 107 26.10 5.56 -16.81
N ALA A 108 25.73 6.24 -17.89
CA ALA A 108 26.12 7.63 -18.13
C ALA A 108 25.50 8.58 -17.08
N ALA A 109 24.22 8.39 -16.75
CA ALA A 109 23.52 9.19 -15.75
C ALA A 109 24.11 9.04 -14.33
N LEU A 110 24.37 7.81 -13.89
CA LEU A 110 24.96 7.53 -12.59
C LEU A 110 26.38 8.10 -12.51
N SER A 111 27.17 7.95 -13.58
CA SER A 111 28.50 8.56 -13.69
C SER A 111 28.47 10.10 -13.64
N ALA A 112 27.40 10.72 -14.15
CA ALA A 112 27.18 12.16 -14.11
C ALA A 112 26.69 12.68 -12.74
N GLY A 113 26.32 11.78 -11.82
CA GLY A 113 25.91 12.10 -10.45
C GLY A 113 24.44 11.83 -10.12
N ALA A 114 23.70 11.11 -10.96
CA ALA A 114 22.43 10.52 -10.56
C ALA A 114 22.63 9.45 -9.48
N SER A 115 21.61 9.21 -8.67
CA SER A 115 21.67 8.24 -7.56
C SER A 115 20.50 7.25 -7.53
N ILE A 116 19.50 7.46 -8.38
CA ILE A 116 18.31 6.61 -8.49
C ILE A 116 18.04 6.34 -9.99
N ILE A 117 17.73 5.10 -10.34
CA ILE A 117 17.18 4.75 -11.66
C ILE A 117 15.69 4.45 -11.52
N ASN A 118 14.87 5.11 -12.32
CA ASN A 118 13.43 4.86 -12.40
C ASN A 118 13.13 4.04 -13.65
N ASP A 119 12.89 2.74 -13.48
CA ASP A 119 12.71 1.80 -14.59
C ASP A 119 11.24 1.37 -14.74
N ILE A 120 10.63 1.89 -15.80
CA ILE A 120 9.26 1.58 -16.20
C ILE A 120 9.04 0.12 -16.66
N TYR A 121 10.09 -0.70 -16.73
CA TYR A 121 10.00 -2.13 -17.04
C TYR A 121 10.37 -3.05 -15.88
N GLY A 122 10.73 -2.49 -14.71
CA GLY A 122 11.06 -3.29 -13.53
C GLY A 122 12.14 -4.34 -13.81
N LEU A 123 13.21 -3.95 -14.52
CA LEU A 123 14.39 -4.74 -14.89
C LEU A 123 14.15 -5.87 -15.89
N HIS A 124 13.02 -5.84 -16.61
CA HIS A 124 12.70 -6.87 -17.59
C HIS A 124 13.11 -6.55 -19.03
N ALA A 125 13.39 -5.29 -19.35
CA ALA A 125 13.72 -4.86 -20.73
C ALA A 125 15.20 -5.02 -21.09
N ASP A 126 16.09 -4.77 -20.13
CA ASP A 126 17.54 -4.76 -20.31
C ASP A 126 18.20 -5.58 -19.20
N ASP A 127 18.84 -6.69 -19.56
CA ASP A 127 19.43 -7.64 -18.63
C ASP A 127 20.70 -7.12 -17.95
N LYS A 128 21.31 -6.06 -18.48
CA LYS A 128 22.51 -5.43 -17.91
C LYS A 128 22.18 -4.34 -16.90
N LEU A 129 20.99 -3.74 -16.97
CA LEU A 129 20.60 -2.57 -16.18
C LEU A 129 20.76 -2.81 -14.67
N ALA A 130 20.31 -3.97 -14.17
CA ALA A 130 20.43 -4.31 -12.75
C ALA A 130 21.90 -4.36 -12.28
N SER A 131 22.80 -4.86 -13.13
CA SER A 131 24.24 -4.90 -12.81
C SER A 131 24.86 -3.50 -12.79
N VAL A 132 24.42 -2.61 -13.69
CA VAL A 132 24.86 -1.20 -13.71
C VAL A 132 24.46 -0.52 -12.41
N ILE A 133 23.19 -0.63 -12.03
CA ILE A 133 22.66 -0.03 -10.79
C ILE A 133 23.45 -0.53 -9.57
N SER A 134 23.66 -1.85 -9.45
CA SER A 134 24.40 -2.44 -8.32
C SER A 134 25.84 -1.94 -8.24
N ARG A 135 26.57 -1.84 -9.36
CA ARG A 135 27.96 -1.36 -9.37
C ARG A 135 28.11 0.09 -8.90
N HIS A 136 27.09 0.90 -9.12
CA HIS A 136 27.06 2.31 -8.71
C HIS A 136 26.44 2.53 -7.33
N ASP A 137 26.06 1.45 -6.62
CA ASP A 137 25.38 1.51 -5.32
C ASP A 137 24.08 2.36 -5.36
N ALA A 138 23.45 2.43 -6.54
CA ALA A 138 22.30 3.29 -6.80
C ALA A 138 20.98 2.64 -6.37
N ALA A 139 19.98 3.46 -6.07
CA ALA A 139 18.62 2.99 -5.85
C ALA A 139 17.90 2.69 -7.17
N VAL A 140 16.85 1.88 -7.11
CA VAL A 140 15.98 1.56 -8.24
C VAL A 140 14.50 1.68 -7.87
N ILE A 141 13.72 2.31 -8.74
CA ILE A 141 12.26 2.25 -8.74
C ILE A 141 11.85 1.21 -9.77
N LEU A 142 11.16 0.17 -9.31
CA LEU A 142 10.67 -0.94 -10.11
C LEU A 142 9.18 -0.73 -10.39
N MET A 143 8.85 -0.41 -11.65
CA MET A 143 7.46 -0.22 -12.05
C MET A 143 6.84 -1.51 -12.57
N HIS A 144 5.62 -1.81 -12.12
CA HIS A 144 4.73 -2.74 -12.83
C HIS A 144 4.30 -2.10 -14.15
N ASN A 145 4.28 -2.86 -15.24
CA ASN A 145 3.89 -2.37 -16.53
C ASN A 145 3.03 -3.39 -17.27
N ALA A 146 1.72 -3.11 -17.34
CA ALA A 146 0.77 -4.03 -17.96
C ALA A 146 0.94 -4.13 -19.48
N VAL A 147 1.53 -3.11 -20.12
CA VAL A 147 1.82 -3.11 -21.57
C VAL A 147 2.67 -4.31 -21.96
N MET A 148 3.58 -4.70 -21.06
CA MET A 148 4.51 -5.80 -21.26
C MET A 148 3.81 -7.14 -21.51
N TYR A 149 2.68 -7.40 -20.87
CA TYR A 149 2.04 -8.71 -20.94
C TYR A 149 0.62 -8.69 -21.47
N ARG A 150 -0.04 -7.53 -21.62
CA ARG A 150 -1.40 -7.43 -22.15
C ARG A 150 -1.44 -7.09 -23.65
N ASN A 151 -0.65 -7.81 -24.46
CA ASN A 151 -0.40 -7.52 -25.88
C ASN A 151 -1.66 -7.28 -26.74
N ASN A 152 -2.77 -7.96 -26.41
CA ASN A 152 -4.04 -7.89 -27.15
C ASN A 152 -5.07 -6.93 -26.54
N HIS A 153 -4.75 -6.31 -25.39
CA HIS A 153 -5.68 -5.42 -24.70
C HIS A 153 -5.64 -4.01 -25.32
N PRO A 154 -6.79 -3.34 -25.59
CA PRO A 154 -6.82 -2.02 -26.22
C PRO A 154 -5.95 -0.97 -25.50
N SER A 155 -5.97 -0.97 -24.17
CA SER A 155 -5.16 -0.07 -23.34
C SER A 155 -3.64 -0.24 -23.52
N SER A 156 -3.18 -1.40 -24.01
CA SER A 156 -1.77 -1.69 -24.30
C SER A 156 -1.43 -1.55 -25.79
N GLN A 157 -2.44 -1.52 -26.66
CA GLN A 157 -2.26 -1.35 -28.11
C GLN A 157 -1.94 0.09 -28.52
N ILE A 158 -2.26 1.06 -27.67
CA ILE A 158 -1.87 2.47 -27.85
C ILE A 158 -0.39 2.74 -27.55
N PHE A 159 0.30 1.77 -26.95
CA PHE A 159 1.74 1.81 -26.71
C PHE A 159 2.46 1.04 -27.80
N MET A 160 3.74 1.36 -28.00
CA MET A 160 4.55 0.72 -29.03
C MET A 160 4.66 -0.79 -28.82
N SER A 161 4.62 -1.56 -29.92
CA SER A 161 4.75 -3.03 -29.87
C SER A 161 6.10 -3.50 -29.35
N ALA A 162 7.15 -2.69 -29.51
CA ALA A 162 8.48 -2.97 -28.98
C ALA A 162 8.52 -3.03 -27.44
N TRP A 163 7.48 -2.54 -26.76
CA TRP A 163 7.38 -2.47 -25.29
C TRP A 163 6.76 -3.74 -24.68
N ARG A 164 6.59 -4.79 -25.49
CA ARG A 164 5.88 -6.02 -25.15
C ARG A 164 6.85 -7.17 -24.89
N MET A 165 6.54 -7.98 -23.89
CA MET A 165 7.22 -9.26 -23.65
C MET A 165 6.83 -10.30 -24.69
N GLN A 166 7.72 -11.26 -24.87
CA GLN A 166 7.41 -12.48 -25.59
C GLN A 166 6.21 -13.20 -24.94
N ALA A 167 5.31 -13.74 -25.78
CA ALA A 167 4.04 -14.30 -25.34
C ALA A 167 4.17 -15.34 -24.21
N LYS A 168 5.18 -16.22 -24.29
CA LYS A 168 5.44 -17.25 -23.27
C LYS A 168 5.75 -16.66 -21.88
N GLN A 169 6.44 -15.52 -21.84
CA GLN A 169 6.76 -14.84 -20.58
C GLN A 169 5.58 -14.01 -20.07
N ALA A 170 4.70 -13.55 -20.96
CA ALA A 170 3.50 -12.80 -20.62
C ALA A 170 2.39 -13.69 -20.00
N GLU A 171 2.30 -14.96 -20.39
CA GLU A 171 1.23 -15.88 -19.98
C GLU A 171 1.08 -16.01 -18.46
N LYS A 172 2.18 -15.97 -17.70
CA LYS A 172 2.17 -16.06 -16.23
C LYS A 172 1.45 -14.89 -15.55
N TYR A 173 1.36 -13.73 -16.19
CA TYR A 173 0.71 -12.55 -15.65
C TYR A 173 -0.71 -12.39 -16.21
N GLN A 174 -0.95 -12.77 -17.47
CA GLN A 174 -2.25 -12.64 -18.15
C GLN A 174 -3.39 -13.43 -17.48
N LYS A 175 -3.06 -14.53 -16.78
CA LYS A 175 -4.05 -15.40 -16.12
C LYS A 175 -4.46 -14.91 -14.72
N LEU A 176 -3.87 -13.82 -14.25
CA LEU A 176 -4.10 -13.28 -12.92
C LEU A 176 -5.01 -12.06 -12.99
N ASP A 177 -5.83 -11.87 -11.96
CA ASP A 177 -6.51 -10.60 -11.72
C ASP A 177 -5.48 -9.47 -11.52
N LEU A 178 -5.93 -8.22 -11.69
CA LEU A 178 -5.06 -7.05 -11.72
C LEU A 178 -4.08 -6.98 -10.53
N MET A 179 -4.59 -6.95 -9.29
CA MET A 179 -3.73 -6.83 -8.11
C MET A 179 -2.76 -8.02 -7.92
N PRO A 180 -3.19 -9.30 -8.04
CA PRO A 180 -2.27 -10.42 -8.08
C PRO A 180 -1.21 -10.33 -9.19
N ALA A 181 -1.57 -9.85 -10.38
CA ALA A 181 -0.62 -9.64 -11.48
C ALA A 181 0.44 -8.58 -11.13
N VAL A 182 0.01 -7.45 -10.55
CA VAL A 182 0.90 -6.37 -10.08
C VAL A 182 1.89 -6.89 -9.04
N ILE A 183 1.39 -7.56 -8.00
CA ILE A 183 2.23 -8.13 -6.94
C ILE A 183 3.21 -9.15 -7.52
N LYS A 184 2.74 -10.02 -8.43
CA LYS A 184 3.60 -11.04 -9.03
C LYS A 184 4.70 -10.45 -9.90
N GLN A 185 4.39 -9.45 -10.73
CA GLN A 185 5.39 -8.80 -11.58
C GLN A 185 6.41 -8.03 -10.74
N LEU A 186 5.96 -7.23 -9.78
CA LEU A 186 6.87 -6.50 -8.88
C LEU A 186 7.75 -7.45 -8.07
N GLN A 187 7.22 -8.58 -7.59
CA GLN A 187 8.01 -9.59 -6.89
C GLN A 187 9.09 -10.19 -7.80
N ASP A 188 8.77 -10.43 -9.08
CA ASP A 188 9.75 -10.90 -10.06
C ASP A 188 10.84 -9.84 -10.32
N SER A 189 10.47 -8.56 -10.44
CA SER A 189 11.41 -7.43 -10.54
C SER A 189 12.31 -7.32 -9.32
N VAL A 190 11.76 -7.45 -8.11
CA VAL A 190 12.56 -7.46 -6.87
C VAL A 190 13.55 -8.62 -6.87
N ASN A 191 13.14 -9.81 -7.29
CA ASN A 191 14.03 -10.95 -7.37
C ASN A 191 15.19 -10.72 -8.36
N LEU A 192 14.92 -10.05 -9.49
CA LEU A 192 15.97 -9.65 -10.44
C LEU A 192 16.96 -8.67 -9.82
N ALA A 193 16.47 -7.65 -9.11
CA ALA A 193 17.31 -6.68 -8.41
C ALA A 193 18.20 -7.35 -7.36
N LEU A 194 17.62 -8.20 -6.50
CA LEU A 194 18.35 -8.92 -5.46
C LEU A 194 19.41 -9.87 -6.06
N ALA A 195 19.08 -10.57 -7.15
CA ALA A 195 20.01 -11.46 -7.84
C ALA A 195 21.21 -10.73 -8.45
N ALA A 196 21.03 -9.45 -8.82
CA ALA A 196 22.09 -8.59 -9.33
C ALA A 196 22.94 -7.94 -8.22
N GLY A 197 22.58 -8.11 -6.94
CA GLY A 197 23.29 -7.54 -5.80
C GLY A 197 22.76 -6.18 -5.33
N ILE A 198 21.60 -5.72 -5.81
CA ILE A 198 20.92 -4.52 -5.28
C ILE A 198 20.26 -4.91 -3.96
N SER A 199 20.53 -4.18 -2.88
CA SER A 199 19.97 -4.48 -1.56
C SER A 199 18.52 -4.00 -1.43
N ARG A 200 17.77 -4.58 -0.49
CA ARG A 200 16.33 -4.27 -0.31
C ARG A 200 16.06 -2.80 0.03
N ASP A 201 16.98 -2.18 0.76
CA ASP A 201 16.95 -0.76 1.12
C ASP A 201 17.42 0.18 -0.01
N GLN A 202 17.64 -0.35 -1.21
CA GLN A 202 17.84 0.40 -2.46
C GLN A 202 16.62 0.31 -3.40
N ILE A 203 15.55 -0.38 -3.02
CA ILE A 203 14.43 -0.69 -3.93
C ILE A 203 13.17 0.07 -3.54
N VAL A 204 12.50 0.66 -4.53
CA VAL A 204 11.17 1.28 -4.46
C VAL A 204 10.23 0.58 -5.45
N LEU A 205 8.95 0.43 -5.08
CA LEU A 205 7.92 -0.19 -5.92
C LEU A 205 7.00 0.87 -6.54
N ASP A 206 6.65 0.75 -7.81
CA ASP A 206 5.61 1.57 -8.46
C ASP A 206 4.56 0.63 -9.11
N PRO A 207 3.26 0.74 -8.78
CA PRO A 207 2.21 -0.08 -9.39
C PRO A 207 1.93 0.24 -10.87
N GLY A 208 2.52 1.29 -11.44
CA GLY A 208 2.46 1.59 -12.87
C GLY A 208 1.14 2.19 -13.32
N ILE A 209 0.61 3.15 -12.56
CA ILE A 209 -0.69 3.77 -12.85
C ILE A 209 -0.71 4.35 -14.29
N GLY A 210 -1.74 3.99 -15.04
CA GLY A 210 -1.96 4.44 -16.42
C GLY A 210 -1.07 3.79 -17.49
N PHE A 211 -0.28 2.76 -17.17
CA PHE A 211 0.50 2.00 -18.15
C PHE A 211 -0.18 0.68 -18.53
N GLY A 212 -0.81 0.64 -19.70
CA GLY A 212 -1.53 -0.55 -20.15
C GLY A 212 -2.81 -0.87 -19.36
N LEU A 213 -3.36 0.13 -18.67
CA LEU A 213 -4.52 0.02 -17.79
C LEU A 213 -5.71 0.84 -18.30
N GLU A 214 -6.91 0.36 -18.02
CA GLU A 214 -8.13 1.16 -18.13
C GLU A 214 -8.24 2.17 -16.98
N ALA A 215 -9.19 3.11 -17.10
CA ALA A 215 -9.43 4.11 -16.06
C ALA A 215 -9.84 3.46 -14.73
N ASN A 216 -10.78 2.51 -14.76
CA ASN A 216 -11.24 1.81 -13.56
C ASN A 216 -10.13 0.98 -12.90
N GLU A 217 -9.27 0.36 -13.70
CA GLU A 217 -8.09 -0.36 -13.20
C GLU A 217 -7.11 0.60 -12.52
N SER A 218 -6.90 1.79 -13.07
CA SER A 218 -6.06 2.83 -12.44
C SER A 218 -6.61 3.26 -11.07
N TRP A 219 -7.94 3.42 -10.96
CA TRP A 219 -8.60 3.69 -9.68
C TRP A 219 -8.53 2.50 -8.70
N GLU A 220 -8.64 1.28 -9.21
CA GLU A 220 -8.48 0.06 -8.41
C GLU A 220 -7.07 -0.02 -7.81
N LEU A 221 -6.03 0.29 -8.58
CA LEU A 221 -4.66 0.32 -8.07
C LEU A 221 -4.50 1.35 -6.96
N ILE A 222 -4.97 2.59 -7.14
CA ILE A 222 -4.92 3.63 -6.10
C ILE A 222 -5.60 3.17 -4.81
N ARG A 223 -6.78 2.53 -4.92
CA ARG A 223 -7.53 2.03 -3.77
C ARG A 223 -6.80 0.89 -3.03
N ASN A 224 -5.98 0.13 -3.74
CA ASN A 224 -5.35 -1.09 -3.23
C ASN A 224 -3.82 -0.98 -3.08
N VAL A 225 -3.25 0.23 -3.14
CA VAL A 225 -1.79 0.48 -2.96
C VAL A 225 -1.25 -0.19 -1.69
N SER A 226 -2.03 -0.16 -0.61
CA SER A 226 -1.66 -0.74 0.69
C SER A 226 -1.34 -2.23 0.62
N LYS A 227 -1.88 -2.97 -0.35
CA LYS A 227 -1.55 -4.39 -0.55
C LYS A 227 -0.10 -4.62 -0.92
N LEU A 228 0.59 -3.65 -1.52
CA LEU A 228 2.02 -3.74 -1.83
C LEU A 228 2.90 -3.66 -0.57
N LYS A 229 2.37 -3.19 0.57
CA LYS A 229 3.12 -3.15 1.83
C LYS A 229 3.55 -4.53 2.32
N VAL A 230 2.92 -5.62 1.84
CA VAL A 230 3.35 -7.00 2.09
C VAL A 230 4.81 -7.25 1.68
N MET A 231 5.30 -6.51 0.67
CA MET A 231 6.68 -6.63 0.21
C MET A 231 7.68 -5.90 1.11
N GLY A 232 7.23 -5.08 2.06
CA GLY A 232 8.07 -4.36 3.02
C GLY A 232 8.99 -3.30 2.40
N LEU A 233 8.66 -2.81 1.21
CA LEU A 233 9.43 -1.82 0.45
C LEU A 233 8.67 -0.47 0.38
N PRO A 234 9.37 0.66 0.19
CA PRO A 234 8.73 1.94 -0.10
C PRO A 234 7.93 1.87 -1.41
N ILE A 235 6.81 2.60 -1.46
CA ILE A 235 5.94 2.64 -2.63
C ILE A 235 5.91 4.06 -3.20
N LEU A 236 6.15 4.17 -4.51
CA LEU A 236 5.98 5.37 -5.31
C LEU A 236 4.65 5.32 -6.06
N ILE A 237 3.96 6.46 -6.16
CA ILE A 237 2.78 6.61 -7.00
C ILE A 237 2.97 7.73 -8.02
N ALA A 238 2.90 7.38 -9.30
CA ALA A 238 3.01 8.29 -10.44
C ALA A 238 1.66 8.51 -11.13
N HIS A 239 0.82 9.39 -10.57
CA HIS A 239 -0.54 9.68 -11.08
C HIS A 239 -0.69 11.02 -11.79
N SER A 240 0.30 11.91 -11.70
CA SER A 240 0.19 13.30 -12.15
C SER A 240 -0.13 13.45 -13.64
N ARG A 241 -1.15 14.27 -13.94
CA ARG A 241 -1.62 14.61 -15.30
C ARG A 241 -1.96 13.41 -16.18
N LYS A 242 -2.25 12.25 -15.58
CA LYS A 242 -2.63 11.04 -16.30
C LYS A 242 -4.05 11.19 -16.87
N ARG A 243 -4.26 10.66 -18.08
CA ARG A 243 -5.53 10.78 -18.83
C ARG A 243 -6.77 10.32 -18.06
N PHE A 244 -6.67 9.32 -17.19
CA PHE A 244 -7.83 8.83 -16.44
C PHE A 244 -8.38 9.87 -15.44
N ILE A 245 -7.54 10.80 -14.97
CA ILE A 245 -7.96 11.93 -14.12
C ILE A 245 -8.64 12.99 -14.98
N GLY A 246 -7.98 13.41 -16.07
CA GLY A 246 -8.51 14.42 -16.99
C GLY A 246 -9.85 13.99 -17.59
N ASN A 247 -9.95 12.76 -18.09
CA ASN A 247 -11.17 12.20 -18.67
C ASN A 247 -12.33 12.09 -17.66
N MET A 248 -12.04 11.92 -16.37
CA MET A 248 -13.10 11.87 -15.35
C MET A 248 -13.71 13.24 -15.07
N LEU A 249 -12.95 14.31 -15.32
CA LEU A 249 -13.32 15.69 -15.01
C LEU A 249 -13.54 16.54 -16.27
N ASP A 250 -13.42 15.95 -17.45
CA ASP A 250 -13.42 16.65 -18.74
C ASP A 250 -12.39 17.80 -18.81
N LEU A 251 -11.19 17.58 -18.25
CA LEU A 251 -10.09 18.54 -18.21
C LEU A 251 -8.91 18.13 -19.10
N PRO A 252 -8.25 19.10 -19.77
CA PRO A 252 -6.98 18.83 -20.44
C PRO A 252 -5.87 18.56 -19.40
N PRO A 253 -4.81 17.79 -19.75
CA PRO A 253 -3.81 17.34 -18.77
C PRO A 253 -3.13 18.44 -17.95
N ASP A 254 -2.87 19.60 -18.56
CA ASP A 254 -2.26 20.77 -17.94
C ASP A 254 -3.17 21.51 -16.95
N GLU A 255 -4.47 21.25 -16.96
CA GLU A 255 -5.43 21.81 -16.01
C GLU A 255 -5.78 20.84 -14.86
N THR A 256 -5.14 19.67 -14.81
CA THR A 256 -5.44 18.63 -13.80
C THR A 256 -4.62 18.74 -12.51
N ASP A 257 -3.90 19.83 -12.26
CA ASP A 257 -3.00 19.93 -11.10
C ASP A 257 -3.75 19.88 -9.76
N GLN A 258 -4.91 20.54 -9.65
CA GLN A 258 -5.76 20.44 -8.45
C GLN A 258 -6.31 19.02 -8.25
N ALA A 259 -6.78 18.38 -9.33
CA ALA A 259 -7.25 17.00 -9.28
C ALA A 259 -6.13 16.01 -8.92
N THR A 260 -4.91 16.26 -9.44
CA THR A 260 -3.70 15.53 -9.08
C THR A 260 -3.41 15.65 -7.59
N ALA A 261 -3.53 16.84 -7.00
CA ALA A 261 -3.33 17.03 -5.57
C ALA A 261 -4.35 16.26 -4.71
N ILE A 262 -5.61 16.17 -5.14
CA ILE A 262 -6.62 15.32 -4.46
C ILE A 262 -6.21 13.85 -4.50
N VAL A 263 -5.78 13.36 -5.68
CA VAL A 263 -5.33 11.98 -5.85
C VAL A 263 -4.03 11.72 -5.08
N THR A 264 -3.16 12.73 -4.91
CA THR A 264 -1.98 12.67 -4.04
C THR A 264 -2.40 12.36 -2.61
N ALA A 265 -3.36 13.09 -2.04
CA ALA A 265 -3.85 12.83 -0.69
C ALA A 265 -4.45 11.42 -0.55
N ALA A 266 -5.23 10.97 -1.54
CA ALA A 266 -5.81 9.62 -1.56
C ALA A 266 -4.72 8.52 -1.63
N SER A 267 -3.65 8.76 -2.41
CA SER A 267 -2.53 7.82 -2.54
C SER A 267 -1.74 7.70 -1.24
N ILE A 268 -1.55 8.81 -0.52
CA ILE A 268 -0.89 8.84 0.80
C ILE A 268 -1.74 8.10 1.83
N ALA A 269 -3.06 8.33 1.85
CA ALA A 269 -3.99 7.54 2.67
C ALA A 269 -3.90 6.03 2.36
N GLY A 270 -3.62 5.67 1.11
CA GLY A 270 -3.37 4.30 0.64
C GLY A 270 -1.98 3.73 0.93
N ALA A 271 -1.12 4.46 1.64
CA ALA A 271 0.26 4.10 2.03
C ALA A 271 1.38 4.38 1.00
N ALA A 272 1.17 5.28 0.04
CA ALA A 272 2.24 5.79 -0.83
C ALA A 272 3.31 6.55 -0.03
N ASP A 273 4.58 6.15 -0.14
CA ASP A 273 5.72 6.78 0.54
C ASP A 273 6.37 7.89 -0.31
N ILE A 274 6.22 7.80 -1.64
CA ILE A 274 6.70 8.79 -2.61
C ILE A 274 5.57 9.10 -3.60
N VAL A 275 5.41 10.35 -4.01
CA VAL A 275 4.52 10.73 -5.11
C VAL A 275 5.31 11.46 -6.20
N ARG A 276 5.13 11.03 -7.45
CA ARG A 276 5.80 11.60 -8.62
C ARG A 276 4.87 12.56 -9.37
N VAL A 277 5.19 13.85 -9.35
CA VAL A 277 4.26 14.92 -9.76
C VAL A 277 4.92 16.06 -10.53
N HIS A 278 4.15 16.72 -11.41
CA HIS A 278 4.57 17.93 -12.11
C HIS A 278 4.43 19.16 -11.22
N ASP A 279 3.23 19.40 -10.65
CA ASP A 279 3.01 20.51 -9.72
C ASP A 279 3.33 20.09 -8.28
N ILE A 280 4.52 20.46 -7.83
CA ILE A 280 5.01 20.19 -6.48
C ILE A 280 4.25 21.02 -5.45
N ARG A 281 3.81 22.25 -5.76
CA ARG A 281 3.20 23.15 -4.76
C ARG A 281 1.86 22.60 -4.26
N SER A 282 0.93 22.27 -5.16
CA SER A 282 -0.37 21.73 -4.74
C SER A 282 -0.22 20.33 -4.13
N SER A 283 0.68 19.51 -4.68
CA SER A 283 0.95 18.17 -4.13
C SER A 283 1.58 18.22 -2.74
N ARG A 284 2.42 19.22 -2.45
CA ARG A 284 2.98 19.47 -1.12
C ARG A 284 1.90 19.84 -0.11
N GLN A 285 0.96 20.72 -0.48
CA GLN A 285 -0.17 21.07 0.38
C GLN A 285 -1.02 19.83 0.71
N ALA A 286 -1.33 19.03 -0.30
CA ALA A 286 -2.03 17.76 -0.12
C ALA A 286 -1.25 16.79 0.78
N ALA A 287 0.06 16.65 0.57
CA ALA A 287 0.91 15.76 1.35
C ALA A 287 1.01 16.17 2.82
N ILE A 288 1.17 17.46 3.13
CA ILE A 288 1.22 17.95 4.51
C ILE A 288 -0.08 17.61 5.25
N ILE A 289 -1.24 17.86 4.64
CA ILE A 289 -2.54 17.56 5.23
C ILE A 289 -2.71 16.04 5.37
N ALA A 290 -2.34 15.28 4.35
CA ALA A 290 -2.48 13.83 4.35
C ALA A 290 -1.57 13.15 5.39
N ASP A 291 -0.32 13.56 5.49
CA ASP A 291 0.61 13.04 6.48
C ASP A 291 0.11 13.33 7.90
N LYS A 292 -0.46 14.52 8.14
CA LYS A 292 -1.10 14.86 9.42
C LYS A 292 -2.25 13.90 9.76
N LEU A 293 -3.08 13.56 8.78
CA LEU A 293 -4.26 12.71 8.98
C LEU A 293 -3.93 11.22 9.13
N TRP A 294 -2.96 10.71 8.34
CA TRP A 294 -2.74 9.27 8.18
C TRP A 294 -1.38 8.77 8.70
N ARG A 295 -0.39 9.66 8.92
CA ARG A 295 0.94 9.27 9.40
C ARG A 295 1.22 9.68 10.85
N GLU A 296 0.76 10.85 11.29
CA GLU A 296 1.08 11.36 12.64
C GLU A 296 0.36 10.64 13.79
N ASN A 297 -0.78 9.97 13.55
CA ASN A 297 -1.61 9.37 14.60
C ASN A 297 -1.30 7.91 14.97
N LYS A 298 -0.10 7.38 14.69
CA LYS A 298 0.27 6.03 15.17
C LYS A 298 0.56 5.96 16.68
N SER A 299 0.54 7.08 17.42
CA SER A 299 0.74 7.12 18.87
C SER A 299 -0.50 7.46 19.71
N THR A 300 -1.66 7.72 19.11
CA THR A 300 -2.92 7.92 19.83
C THR A 300 -4.01 7.18 19.08
N GLY A 301 -4.51 6.10 19.68
CA GLY A 301 -5.70 5.40 19.19
C GLY A 301 -6.83 6.39 18.94
N GLU A 302 -7.58 6.14 17.86
CA GLU A 302 -8.69 6.98 17.36
C GLU A 302 -8.27 8.26 16.65
N PHE A 303 -8.07 8.12 15.33
CA PHE A 303 -8.71 8.85 14.22
C PHE A 303 -7.74 8.92 13.04
N GLY A 304 -8.05 8.14 11.99
CA GLY A 304 -7.27 8.10 10.75
C GLY A 304 -7.63 6.91 9.87
N LEU A 305 -8.89 6.80 9.44
CA LEU A 305 -9.37 5.97 8.30
C LEU A 305 -8.90 4.48 8.21
N ALA A 306 -8.39 3.88 9.28
CA ALA A 306 -7.93 2.50 9.32
C ALA A 306 -9.06 1.44 9.45
N ASN A 307 -10.27 1.74 8.96
CA ASN A 307 -11.38 0.78 8.91
C ASN A 307 -11.60 0.16 7.52
N LEU A 308 -10.66 0.30 6.59
CA LEU A 308 -10.64 -0.48 5.34
C LEU A 308 -9.19 -0.82 4.94
N ALA A 309 -8.63 -1.83 5.59
CA ALA A 309 -7.64 -2.79 5.03
C ALA A 309 -6.80 -3.35 6.19
N LEU A 310 -7.22 -4.53 6.66
CA LEU A 310 -6.40 -5.69 7.01
C LEU A 310 -4.88 -5.42 6.96
N ALA A 311 -4.29 -5.15 8.13
CA ALA A 311 -2.85 -5.16 8.32
C ALA A 311 -2.39 -6.60 8.60
N SER A 312 -1.49 -7.10 7.75
CA SER A 312 -0.71 -8.31 7.93
C SER A 312 0.77 -7.95 7.95
N ASP A 313 1.32 -7.80 9.15
CA ASP A 313 2.73 -7.95 9.48
C ASP A 313 3.10 -9.44 9.49
N GLY A 314 4.34 -9.74 9.11
CA GLY A 314 4.88 -11.08 8.85
C GLY A 314 5.42 -11.82 10.08
N THR A 315 4.91 -11.55 11.27
CA THR A 315 4.48 -12.68 12.09
C THR A 315 3.02 -12.79 11.73
N HIS A 316 2.56 -13.82 11.02
CA HIS A 316 1.13 -13.93 10.74
C HIS A 316 0.37 -13.95 12.07
N THR A 317 -0.01 -12.78 12.59
CA THR A 317 -1.09 -12.62 13.54
C THR A 317 -2.33 -12.83 12.70
N THR A 318 -2.57 -14.09 12.36
CA THR A 318 -3.91 -14.55 12.03
C THR A 318 -4.78 -14.06 13.18
N ARG A 319 -5.70 -13.16 12.85
CA ARG A 319 -6.79 -12.76 13.75
C ARG A 319 -7.99 -13.60 13.36
N ASP A 320 -7.88 -14.89 13.60
CA ASP A 320 -8.96 -15.81 13.34
C ASP A 320 -10.07 -15.56 14.35
N ARG A 321 -11.32 -15.69 13.89
CA ARG A 321 -12.49 -15.55 14.73
C ARG A 321 -13.26 -16.86 14.76
N ILE A 322 -13.45 -17.40 15.96
CA ILE A 322 -14.41 -18.49 16.18
C ILE A 322 -15.67 -17.86 16.75
N MET A 323 -16.79 -18.10 16.09
CA MET A 323 -18.09 -17.51 16.44
C MET A 323 -19.06 -18.62 16.80
N MET A 324 -19.50 -18.64 18.05
CA MET A 324 -20.54 -19.54 18.55
C MET A 324 -21.79 -18.72 18.79
N ARG A 325 -22.85 -18.95 18.01
CA ARG A 325 -24.08 -18.14 18.05
C ARG A 325 -25.30 -18.97 18.42
N GLY A 326 -26.24 -18.36 19.12
CA GLY A 326 -27.54 -18.94 19.45
C GLY A 326 -27.49 -20.02 20.52
N MET A 327 -26.41 -20.11 21.31
CA MET A 327 -26.30 -21.15 22.33
C MET A 327 -27.34 -20.92 23.41
N THR A 328 -28.16 -21.93 23.68
CA THR A 328 -29.32 -21.78 24.55
C THR A 328 -29.11 -22.55 25.84
N PHE A 329 -29.29 -21.87 26.97
CA PHE A 329 -29.13 -22.45 28.30
C PHE A 329 -30.29 -22.08 29.21
N HIS A 330 -30.65 -22.98 30.12
CA HIS A 330 -31.53 -22.65 31.24
C HIS A 330 -30.67 -22.20 32.42
N GLY A 331 -31.02 -21.07 33.05
CA GLY A 331 -30.26 -20.53 34.17
C GLY A 331 -31.13 -19.70 35.11
N TYR A 332 -30.56 -19.28 36.23
CA TYR A 332 -31.27 -18.62 37.34
C TYR A 332 -30.75 -17.20 37.63
N THR A 333 -30.19 -16.55 36.60
CA THR A 333 -29.61 -15.21 36.72
C THR A 333 -30.69 -14.12 36.69
N GLY A 334 -30.73 -13.28 37.72
CA GLY A 334 -31.72 -12.21 37.84
C GLY A 334 -31.79 -11.59 39.24
N CYS A 335 -32.40 -10.41 39.34
CA CYS A 335 -32.55 -9.70 40.61
C CYS A 335 -33.80 -10.15 41.37
N LEU A 336 -34.83 -10.62 40.67
CA LEU A 336 -36.11 -10.97 41.28
C LEU A 336 -36.06 -12.37 41.94
N PRO A 337 -36.75 -12.59 43.07
CA PRO A 337 -36.85 -13.90 43.71
C PRO A 337 -37.37 -15.01 42.77
N GLU A 338 -38.30 -14.66 41.87
CA GLU A 338 -38.89 -15.57 40.91
C GLU A 338 -37.88 -16.06 39.88
N GLU A 339 -37.01 -15.17 39.41
CA GLU A 339 -35.95 -15.49 38.44
C GLU A 339 -34.92 -16.47 39.03
N LYS A 340 -34.64 -16.32 40.33
CA LYS A 340 -33.74 -17.20 41.07
C LYS A 340 -34.34 -18.57 41.36
N ARG A 341 -35.68 -18.68 41.42
CA ARG A 341 -36.39 -19.93 41.76
C ARG A 341 -36.81 -20.71 40.52
N LEU A 342 -37.40 -20.04 39.54
CA LEU A 342 -37.97 -20.68 38.35
C LEU A 342 -36.94 -20.80 37.23
N GLY A 343 -35.98 -19.87 37.19
CA GLY A 343 -35.05 -19.77 36.08
C GLY A 343 -35.74 -19.35 34.78
N GLN A 344 -34.94 -19.19 33.74
CA GLN A 344 -35.41 -18.87 32.41
C GLN A 344 -34.37 -19.26 31.36
N ARG A 345 -34.76 -19.13 30.10
CA ARG A 345 -33.88 -19.35 28.95
C ARG A 345 -33.00 -18.13 28.70
N PHE A 346 -31.71 -18.37 28.56
CA PHE A 346 -30.71 -17.41 28.08
C PHE A 346 -30.19 -17.86 26.72
N VAL A 347 -29.90 -16.89 25.86
CA VAL A 347 -29.19 -17.12 24.60
C VAL A 347 -27.83 -16.44 24.70
N ILE A 348 -26.75 -17.18 24.45
CA ILE A 348 -25.39 -16.72 24.61
C ILE A 348 -24.68 -16.82 23.26
N ASP A 349 -24.12 -15.69 22.83
CA ASP A 349 -23.22 -15.61 21.68
C ASP A 349 -21.81 -15.34 22.18
N VAL A 350 -20.84 -16.03 21.61
CA VAL A 350 -19.42 -15.86 21.94
C VAL A 350 -18.62 -15.68 20.66
N THR A 351 -17.85 -14.60 20.62
CA THR A 351 -16.85 -14.35 19.58
C THR A 351 -15.47 -14.38 20.23
N MET A 352 -14.65 -15.36 19.85
CA MET A 352 -13.26 -15.48 20.30
C MET A 352 -12.34 -15.00 19.19
N GLU A 353 -11.49 -14.03 19.48
CA GLU A 353 -10.40 -13.59 18.62
C GLU A 353 -9.12 -14.30 19.04
N LEU A 354 -8.54 -15.06 18.12
CA LEU A 354 -7.29 -15.79 18.32
C LEU A 354 -6.16 -14.98 17.66
N MET A 355 -5.00 -14.90 18.31
CA MET A 355 -3.79 -14.31 17.71
C MET A 355 -2.80 -15.40 17.36
N ASN A 356 -2.26 -15.37 16.14
CA ASN A 356 -1.25 -16.32 15.65
C ASN A 356 -1.75 -17.77 15.58
N ASN A 357 -3.07 -17.99 15.45
CA ASN A 357 -3.65 -19.31 15.25
C ASN A 357 -3.02 -20.02 14.04
N GLN A 358 -2.40 -21.18 14.28
CA GLN A 358 -1.72 -21.97 13.24
C GLN A 358 -2.63 -23.06 12.67
N ALA A 359 -3.82 -23.29 13.23
CA ALA A 359 -4.68 -24.40 12.85
C ALA A 359 -5.13 -24.39 11.38
N SER A 360 -5.20 -23.21 10.74
CA SER A 360 -5.48 -23.07 9.30
C SER A 360 -4.35 -23.59 8.40
N TYR A 361 -3.15 -23.76 8.96
CA TYR A 361 -1.97 -24.31 8.27
C TYR A 361 -1.64 -25.73 8.74
N SER A 362 -1.84 -26.04 10.03
CA SER A 362 -1.44 -27.32 10.63
C SER A 362 -2.53 -28.40 10.59
N ASP A 363 -3.80 -28.01 10.46
CA ASP A 363 -4.97 -28.90 10.53
C ASP A 363 -5.06 -29.71 11.85
N ARG A 364 -4.57 -29.13 12.96
CA ARG A 364 -4.60 -29.75 14.31
C ARG A 364 -5.47 -28.95 15.27
N LEU A 365 -6.31 -29.64 16.03
CA LEU A 365 -7.17 -29.01 17.06
C LEU A 365 -6.36 -28.37 18.20
N GLU A 366 -5.20 -28.95 18.55
CA GLU A 366 -4.30 -28.47 19.59
C GLU A 366 -3.75 -27.06 19.31
N ASP A 367 -3.70 -26.68 18.04
CA ASP A 367 -3.26 -25.35 17.60
C ASP A 367 -4.42 -24.33 17.58
N SER A 368 -5.64 -24.73 18.00
CA SER A 368 -6.88 -23.94 17.97
C SER A 368 -7.62 -23.99 19.32
N VAL A 369 -8.80 -23.39 19.38
CA VAL A 369 -9.73 -23.48 20.51
C VAL A 369 -10.83 -24.50 20.19
N SER A 370 -11.01 -25.48 21.08
CA SER A 370 -12.11 -26.44 21.03
C SER A 370 -13.42 -25.77 21.42
N TYR A 371 -14.26 -25.48 20.43
CA TYR A 371 -15.61 -24.92 20.67
C TYR A 371 -16.53 -25.89 21.43
N ALA A 372 -16.25 -27.20 21.41
CA ALA A 372 -16.96 -28.17 22.24
C ALA A 372 -16.65 -27.95 23.74
N ASP A 373 -15.38 -27.77 24.09
CA ASP A 373 -14.97 -27.54 25.47
C ASP A 373 -15.43 -26.16 25.98
N VAL A 374 -15.41 -25.14 25.11
CA VAL A 374 -15.98 -23.81 25.42
C VAL A 374 -17.49 -23.92 25.69
N PHE A 375 -18.23 -24.70 24.89
CA PHE A 375 -19.65 -24.93 25.13
C PHE A 375 -19.89 -25.58 26.51
N GLU A 376 -19.11 -26.61 26.83
CA GLU A 376 -19.21 -27.33 28.11
C GLU A 376 -18.83 -26.45 29.31
N LEU A 377 -17.82 -25.59 29.17
CA LEU A 377 -17.46 -24.58 30.17
C LEU A 377 -18.64 -23.64 30.45
N ILE A 378 -19.26 -23.10 29.40
CA ILE A 378 -20.42 -22.20 29.53
C ILE A 378 -21.60 -22.96 30.17
N ARG A 379 -21.85 -24.20 29.74
CA ARG A 379 -22.91 -25.06 30.29
C ARG A 379 -22.74 -25.27 31.79
N GLY A 380 -21.51 -25.51 32.25
CA GLY A 380 -21.17 -25.62 33.67
C GLY A 380 -21.45 -24.32 34.43
N ILE A 381 -20.97 -23.17 33.92
CA ILE A 381 -21.20 -21.85 34.53
C ILE A 381 -22.70 -21.55 34.66
N MET A 382 -23.49 -21.87 33.63
CA MET A 382 -24.94 -21.65 33.63
C MET A 382 -25.70 -22.54 34.63
N SER A 383 -25.17 -23.73 34.93
CA SER A 383 -25.79 -24.69 35.83
C SER A 383 -25.39 -24.45 37.29
N ASP A 384 -24.12 -24.17 37.53
CA ASP A 384 -23.50 -24.22 38.87
C ASP A 384 -23.46 -22.86 39.58
N ARG A 385 -23.74 -21.76 38.87
CA ARG A 385 -23.63 -20.41 39.42
C ARG A 385 -24.88 -19.58 39.17
N HIS A 386 -25.10 -18.64 40.10
CA HIS A 386 -26.20 -17.70 40.04
C HIS A 386 -25.67 -16.28 40.18
N PHE A 387 -26.09 -15.41 39.28
CA PHE A 387 -25.73 -14.00 39.28
C PHE A 387 -26.99 -13.14 39.40
N ASN A 388 -26.85 -11.93 39.91
CA ASN A 388 -27.97 -10.97 39.90
C ASN A 388 -28.10 -10.28 38.53
N LEU A 389 -26.98 -10.11 37.82
CA LEU A 389 -26.85 -9.28 36.63
C LEU A 389 -26.33 -10.11 35.45
N ILE A 390 -26.90 -9.88 34.26
CA ILE A 390 -26.44 -10.53 33.02
C ILE A 390 -25.09 -9.96 32.56
N GLU A 391 -24.76 -8.73 32.95
CA GLU A 391 -23.45 -8.08 32.82
C GLU A 391 -22.38 -8.88 33.56
N LYS A 392 -22.69 -9.29 34.80
CA LYS A 392 -21.76 -10.06 35.63
C LYS A 392 -21.59 -11.48 35.11
N LEU A 393 -22.67 -12.09 34.62
CA LEU A 393 -22.62 -13.38 33.95
C LEU A 393 -21.77 -13.33 32.66
N ALA A 394 -22.02 -12.36 31.78
CA ALA A 394 -21.27 -12.17 30.54
C ALA A 394 -19.77 -11.94 30.82
N GLY A 395 -19.46 -11.06 31.78
CA GLY A 395 -18.08 -10.83 32.22
C GLY A 395 -17.43 -12.08 32.80
N TYR A 396 -18.14 -12.84 33.63
CA TYR A 396 -17.61 -14.07 34.23
C TYR A 396 -17.30 -15.14 33.18
N ILE A 397 -18.19 -15.32 32.19
CA ILE A 397 -17.95 -16.24 31.07
C ILE A 397 -16.73 -15.78 30.26
N ALA A 398 -16.64 -14.48 29.95
CA ALA A 398 -15.51 -13.91 29.22
C ALA A 398 -14.18 -14.15 29.96
N ASP A 399 -14.15 -13.86 31.26
CA ASP A 399 -12.97 -14.06 32.11
C ASP A 399 -12.59 -15.55 32.17
N ALA A 400 -13.56 -16.46 32.31
CA ALA A 400 -13.32 -17.90 32.35
C ALA A 400 -12.75 -18.44 31.03
N ILE A 401 -13.27 -17.99 29.88
CA ILE A 401 -12.79 -18.40 28.55
C ILE A 401 -11.35 -17.92 28.33
N ILE A 402 -11.04 -16.65 28.61
CA ILE A 402 -9.67 -16.13 28.48
C ILE A 402 -8.69 -16.89 29.38
N GLN A 403 -9.08 -17.17 30.63
CA GLN A 403 -8.21 -17.90 31.57
C GLN A 403 -7.97 -19.35 31.13
N SER A 404 -8.92 -19.96 30.42
CA SER A 404 -8.84 -21.35 29.97
C SER A 404 -8.03 -21.51 28.68
N TYR A 405 -7.92 -20.46 27.86
CA TYR A 405 -7.30 -20.52 26.53
C TYR A 405 -6.32 -19.36 26.28
N PRO A 406 -5.01 -19.57 26.49
CA PRO A 406 -3.97 -18.55 26.25
C PRO A 406 -3.88 -18.03 24.80
N LEU A 407 -4.38 -18.80 23.83
CA LEU A 407 -4.41 -18.43 22.41
C LEU A 407 -5.40 -17.29 22.10
N ILE A 408 -6.40 -17.08 22.97
CA ILE A 408 -7.42 -16.05 22.80
C ILE A 408 -6.82 -14.69 23.17
N SER A 409 -6.78 -13.77 22.20
CA SER A 409 -6.36 -12.38 22.42
C SER A 409 -7.51 -11.52 22.94
N ALA A 410 -8.75 -11.84 22.58
CA ALA A 410 -9.93 -11.18 23.10
C ALA A 410 -11.16 -12.08 22.98
N VAL A 411 -12.12 -11.90 23.88
CA VAL A 411 -13.42 -12.55 23.80
C VAL A 411 -14.53 -11.51 24.00
N GLU A 412 -15.55 -11.61 23.17
CA GLU A 412 -16.81 -10.90 23.35
C GLU A 412 -17.91 -11.92 23.65
N VAL A 413 -18.61 -11.71 24.76
CA VAL A 413 -19.71 -12.56 25.20
C VAL A 413 -20.97 -11.70 25.27
N CYS A 414 -21.97 -12.07 24.49
CA CYS A 414 -23.29 -11.45 24.51
C CYS A 414 -24.30 -12.39 25.17
N VAL A 415 -24.92 -11.92 26.25
CA VAL A 415 -25.97 -12.66 26.95
C VAL A 415 -27.31 -11.99 26.69
N SER A 416 -28.21 -12.74 26.06
CA SER A 416 -29.56 -12.34 25.74
C SER A 416 -30.56 -12.99 26.68
N LYS A 417 -31.56 -12.21 27.07
CA LYS A 417 -32.68 -12.59 27.93
C LYS A 417 -33.99 -12.33 27.18
N PRO A 418 -34.49 -13.32 26.43
CA PRO A 418 -35.69 -13.16 25.61
C PRO A 418 -36.97 -12.90 26.42
N GLN A 419 -36.95 -13.20 27.73
CA GLN A 419 -38.11 -13.08 28.63
C GLN A 419 -37.80 -12.15 29.81
N ALA A 420 -37.11 -11.03 29.55
CA ALA A 420 -36.84 -10.06 30.60
C ALA A 420 -38.16 -9.52 31.20
N PRO A 421 -38.28 -9.41 32.54
CA PRO A 421 -39.50 -8.95 33.21
C PRO A 421 -39.62 -7.42 33.13
N ILE A 422 -39.84 -6.90 31.93
CA ILE A 422 -40.02 -5.49 31.64
C ILE A 422 -41.40 -5.29 31.03
N ASP A 423 -42.15 -4.30 31.54
CA ASP A 423 -43.44 -3.93 30.97
C ASP A 423 -43.22 -3.22 29.61
N GLY A 424 -43.56 -3.89 28.50
CA GLY A 424 -43.43 -3.35 27.15
C GLY A 424 -43.10 -4.43 26.11
N ALA A 425 -43.22 -4.11 24.82
CA ALA A 425 -42.84 -5.00 23.74
C ALA A 425 -41.39 -4.79 23.33
N PHE A 426 -40.59 -5.86 23.29
CA PHE A 426 -39.22 -5.90 22.80
C PHE A 426 -38.89 -7.30 22.26
N ASP A 427 -37.93 -7.41 21.34
CA ASP A 427 -37.54 -8.70 20.75
C ASP A 427 -36.64 -9.51 21.69
N THR A 428 -35.59 -8.88 22.23
CA THR A 428 -34.72 -9.48 23.25
C THR A 428 -33.93 -8.38 23.97
N MET A 429 -33.62 -8.58 25.24
CA MET A 429 -32.66 -7.74 25.98
C MET A 429 -31.29 -8.41 25.96
N GLN A 430 -30.26 -7.71 25.49
CA GLN A 430 -28.91 -8.26 25.35
C GLN A 430 -27.87 -7.33 25.99
N VAL A 431 -26.90 -7.94 26.67
CA VAL A 431 -25.67 -7.25 27.10
C VAL A 431 -24.48 -7.98 26.49
N CYS A 432 -23.57 -7.22 25.88
CA CYS A 432 -22.29 -7.70 25.40
C CYS A 432 -21.16 -7.17 26.27
N VAL A 433 -20.29 -8.06 26.72
CA VAL A 433 -19.07 -7.72 27.44
C VAL A 433 -17.87 -8.21 26.63
N ARG A 434 -16.93 -7.29 26.40
CA ARG A 434 -15.62 -7.62 25.84
C ARG A 434 -14.56 -7.67 26.93
N ARG A 435 -13.66 -8.64 26.79
CA ARG A 435 -12.41 -8.74 27.55
C ARG A 435 -11.27 -8.94 26.58
N ASP A 436 -10.22 -8.17 26.77
CA ASP A 436 -8.96 -8.35 26.06
C ASP A 436 -7.97 -9.02 27.03
N ALA A 437 -7.21 -10.01 26.55
CA ALA A 437 -6.18 -10.64 27.36
C ALA A 437 -5.09 -9.61 27.65
N LEU A 438 -4.84 -9.32 28.94
CA LEU A 438 -3.68 -8.53 29.35
C LEU A 438 -2.43 -9.35 29.03
N ARG A 439 -1.65 -8.92 28.03
CA ARG A 439 -0.38 -9.53 27.67
C ARG A 439 0.78 -8.68 28.17
#